data_AF-A0A965VBL3-F1
#
_entry.id   AF-A0A965VBL3-F1
#
_cell.length_a   1.000
_cell.length_b   1.000
_cell.length_c   1.000
_cell.angle_alpha   90.00
_cell.angle_beta   90.00
_cell.angle_gamma   90.00
#
_symmetry.space_group_name_H-M   'P 1'
#
loop_
_entity.id
_entity.type
_entity.pdbx_description
1 polymer ?
#
loop_
_entity_poly.entity_id
_entity_poly.type
_entity_poly.pdbx_seq_one_letter_code
_entity_poly.pdbx_strand_id
1 'polypeptide(L)'
;MFLTARGPHRDTVKPVVREVVPDSMQVTIGAAGEIGAGAVVRLPIEIVIPPGSRPANHLCSQQGPAGRIVLETGHPDTPLLTIPVCVAIGP
;
A
#
# COMPACT_ATOMS: atom_id res chain seq x y z
N MET A 1 5.75 -4.09 4.74
CA MET A 1 4.55 -3.61 5.46
C MET A 1 3.48 -4.71 5.41
N PHE A 2 2.40 -4.67 6.21
CA PHE A 2 1.26 -5.60 6.09
C PHE A 2 -0.07 -4.85 6.11
N LEU A 3 -1.00 -5.24 5.22
CA LEU A 3 -2.42 -4.97 5.40
C LEU A 3 -3.01 -6.05 6.29
N THR A 4 -3.68 -5.66 7.36
CA THR A 4 -4.34 -6.59 8.28
C THR A 4 -5.86 -6.44 8.19
N ALA A 5 -6.54 -7.52 7.86
CA ALA A 5 -8.00 -7.59 7.86
C ALA A 5 -8.49 -8.42 9.05
N ARG A 6 -9.54 -7.92 9.72
CA ARG A 6 -10.19 -8.56 10.87
C ARG A 6 -11.70 -8.48 10.70
N GLY A 7 -12.44 -9.20 11.55
CA GLY A 7 -13.89 -9.14 11.56
C GLY A 7 -14.54 -9.99 10.45
N PRO A 8 -15.86 -9.88 10.26
CA PRO A 8 -16.64 -10.80 9.43
C PRO A 8 -16.26 -10.81 7.94
N HIS A 9 -15.71 -9.70 7.43
CA HIS A 9 -15.37 -9.54 6.01
C HIS A 9 -13.89 -9.76 5.70
N ARG A 10 -13.10 -10.27 6.66
CA ARG A 10 -11.64 -10.44 6.49
C ARG A 10 -11.26 -11.30 5.27
N ASP A 11 -12.06 -12.30 4.95
CA ASP A 11 -11.80 -13.22 3.83
C ASP A 11 -12.19 -12.63 2.47
N THR A 12 -12.92 -11.51 2.45
CA THR A 12 -13.25 -10.78 1.21
C THR A 12 -12.18 -9.76 0.84
N VAL A 13 -11.22 -9.48 1.73
CA VAL A 13 -10.15 -8.50 1.51
C VAL A 13 -9.14 -9.07 0.52
N LYS A 14 -9.24 -8.61 -0.73
CA LYS A 14 -8.39 -8.98 -1.87
C LYS A 14 -7.88 -7.70 -2.55
N PRO A 15 -6.95 -6.99 -1.91
CA PRO A 15 -6.54 -5.67 -2.33
C PRO A 15 -5.80 -5.70 -3.67
N VAL A 16 -6.06 -4.70 -4.51
CA VAL A 16 -5.39 -4.46 -5.79
C VAL A 16 -4.85 -3.04 -5.81
N VAL A 17 -3.61 -2.87 -6.25
CA VAL A 17 -2.99 -1.55 -6.41
C VAL A 17 -3.68 -0.82 -7.56
N ARG A 18 -4.25 0.36 -7.27
CA ARG A 18 -4.92 1.22 -8.26
C ARG A 18 -4.06 2.40 -8.66
N GLU A 19 -3.31 2.98 -7.73
CA GLU A 19 -2.47 4.13 -7.99
C GLU A 19 -1.23 4.12 -7.10
N VAL A 20 -0.10 4.56 -7.64
CA VAL A 20 1.13 4.77 -6.90
C VAL A 20 1.75 6.10 -7.31
N VAL A 21 2.04 6.94 -6.32
CA VAL A 21 2.73 8.22 -6.46
C VAL A 21 3.83 8.28 -5.39
N PRO A 22 5.11 8.50 -5.76
CA PRO A 22 5.61 8.70 -7.13
C PRO A 22 5.62 7.41 -7.97
N ASP A 23 5.59 7.54 -9.29
CA ASP A 23 5.64 6.40 -10.23
C ASP A 23 6.99 5.66 -10.24
N SER A 24 8.03 6.28 -9.67
CA SER A 24 9.32 5.66 -9.35
C SER A 24 9.25 4.56 -8.27
N MET A 25 8.09 4.40 -7.62
CA MET A 25 7.86 3.39 -6.57
C MET A 25 7.04 2.23 -7.12
N GLN A 26 7.49 1.01 -6.84
CA GLN A 26 6.78 -0.23 -7.15
C GLN A 26 6.13 -0.77 -5.88
N VAL A 27 4.86 -1.19 -5.99
CA VAL A 27 4.10 -1.76 -4.88
C VAL A 27 3.56 -3.12 -5.28
N THR A 28 3.90 -4.13 -4.50
CA THR A 28 3.44 -5.50 -4.70
C THR A 28 2.69 -5.99 -3.46
N ILE A 29 1.58 -6.68 -3.69
CA ILE A 29 0.79 -7.31 -2.63
C ILE A 29 1.01 -8.81 -2.73
N GLY A 30 1.59 -9.42 -1.70
CA GLY A 30 1.81 -10.86 -1.66
C GLY A 30 0.59 -11.63 -1.16
N ALA A 31 0.73 -12.96 -1.13
CA ALA A 31 -0.35 -13.86 -0.75
C ALA A 31 -0.86 -13.61 0.68
N ALA A 32 -2.17 -13.74 0.87
CA ALA A 32 -2.80 -13.65 2.16
C ALA A 32 -2.39 -14.84 3.06
N GLY A 33 -2.06 -14.55 4.31
CA GLY A 33 -1.78 -15.54 5.35
C GLY A 33 -2.71 -15.36 6.54
N GLU A 34 -3.26 -16.47 7.03
CA GLU A 34 -4.08 -16.50 8.24
C GLU A 34 -3.23 -16.52 9.50
N ILE A 35 -3.71 -15.85 10.56
CA ILE A 35 -3.09 -15.83 11.88
C ILE A 35 -4.16 -16.15 12.94
N GLY A 36 -3.79 -16.95 13.94
CA GLY A 36 -4.66 -17.26 15.08
C GLY A 36 -5.89 -18.05 14.66
N ALA A 37 -5.69 -19.14 13.91
CA ALA A 37 -6.75 -20.01 13.39
C ALA A 37 -7.82 -19.26 12.57
N GLY A 38 -7.39 -18.39 11.65
CA GLY A 38 -8.27 -17.67 10.74
C GLY A 38 -9.00 -16.47 11.35
N ALA A 39 -8.68 -16.06 12.58
CA ALA A 39 -9.25 -14.86 13.20
C ALA A 39 -8.78 -13.56 12.53
N VAL A 40 -7.59 -13.60 11.90
CA VAL A 40 -6.95 -12.45 11.25
C VAL A 40 -6.35 -12.89 9.92
N VAL A 41 -6.54 -12.09 8.88
CA VAL A 41 -5.87 -12.25 7.58
C VAL A 41 -4.84 -11.15 7.42
N ARG A 42 -3.61 -11.49 7.03
CA ARG A 42 -2.54 -10.53 6.71
C ARG A 42 -2.06 -10.69 5.29
N LEU A 43 -1.91 -9.57 4.60
CA LEU A 43 -1.34 -9.51 3.26
C LEU A 43 -0.06 -8.68 3.32
N PRO A 44 1.11 -9.23 2.96
CA PRO A 44 2.34 -8.47 2.89
C PRO A 44 2.26 -7.45 1.75
N ILE A 45 2.66 -6.21 2.04
CA ILE A 45 2.85 -5.14 1.06
C ILE A 45 4.35 -4.87 0.99
N GLU A 46 4.91 -5.11 -0.18
CA GLU A 46 6.28 -4.78 -0.54
C GLU A 46 6.29 -3.47 -1.32
N ILE A 47 7.21 -2.58 -0.94
CA ILE A 47 7.39 -1.27 -1.56
C ILE A 47 8.86 -1.16 -1.94
N VAL A 48 9.14 -0.98 -3.23
CA VAL A 48 10.50 -0.92 -3.77
C VAL A 48 10.68 0.35 -4.58
N ILE A 49 11.81 1.02 -4.41
CA ILE A 49 12.27 2.07 -5.32
C ILE A 49 13.46 1.46 -6.06
N PRO A 50 13.31 1.11 -7.35
CA PRO A 50 14.40 0.53 -8.11
C PRO A 50 15.65 1.45 -8.16
N PRO A 51 16.86 0.88 -8.23
CA PRO A 51 18.06 1.67 -8.50
C PRO A 51 17.93 2.47 -9.81
N GLY A 52 18.36 3.73 -9.81
CA GLY A 52 18.27 4.60 -10.99
C GLY A 52 16.87 5.18 -11.25
N SER A 53 15.92 5.01 -10.31
CA SER A 53 14.62 5.66 -10.35
C SER A 53 14.73 7.18 -10.49
N ARG A 54 13.75 7.80 -11.19
CA ARG A 54 13.74 9.25 -11.40
C ARG A 54 13.62 10.00 -10.07
N PRO A 55 14.27 11.17 -9.95
CA PRO A 55 14.13 12.01 -8.78
C PRO A 55 12.67 12.38 -8.51
N ALA A 56 12.29 12.37 -7.23
CA ALA A 56 10.96 12.72 -6.78
C ALA A 56 11.03 13.32 -5.37
N ASN A 57 10.17 14.31 -5.08
CA ASN A 57 10.08 14.93 -3.77
C ASN A 57 8.65 14.85 -3.24
N HIS A 58 8.45 13.93 -2.30
CA HIS A 58 7.22 13.75 -1.55
C HIS A 58 7.51 13.76 -0.04
N LEU A 59 8.28 14.73 0.45
CA LEU A 59 8.68 14.83 1.87
C LEU A 59 7.55 15.24 2.84
N CYS A 60 6.28 15.07 2.44
CA CYS A 60 5.12 15.43 3.25
C CYS A 60 5.16 16.87 3.78
N SER A 61 5.71 17.78 2.98
CA SER A 61 5.78 19.21 3.25
C SER A 61 4.87 19.98 2.29
N GLN A 62 4.71 21.29 2.51
CA GLN A 62 3.96 22.12 1.55
C GLN A 62 4.63 22.15 0.16
N GLN A 63 5.96 22.10 0.11
CA GLN A 63 6.74 22.16 -1.13
C GLN A 63 6.89 20.78 -1.81
N GLY A 64 6.81 19.70 -1.02
CA GLY A 64 6.79 18.32 -1.51
C GLY A 64 5.63 17.56 -0.85
N PRO A 65 4.40 17.68 -1.38
CA PRO A 65 3.22 17.01 -0.83
C PRO A 65 3.41 15.49 -0.76
N ALA A 66 2.67 14.84 0.14
CA ALA A 66 2.72 13.39 0.28
C ALA A 66 2.45 12.66 -1.05
N GLY A 67 3.22 11.60 -1.30
CA GLY A 67 2.87 10.57 -2.26
C GLY A 67 1.70 9.74 -1.73
N ARG A 68 1.24 8.79 -2.54
CA ARG A 68 0.13 7.91 -2.13
C ARG A 68 0.21 6.55 -2.79
N ILE A 69 -0.30 5.55 -2.10
CA ILE A 69 -0.65 4.25 -2.65
C ILE A 69 -2.15 4.10 -2.46
N VAL A 70 -2.89 3.93 -3.55
CA VAL A 70 -4.34 3.68 -3.50
C VAL A 70 -4.58 2.21 -3.77
N LEU A 71 -5.22 1.54 -2.81
CA LEU A 71 -5.62 0.15 -2.90
C LEU A 71 -7.14 0.05 -3.02
N GLU A 72 -7.64 -0.70 -3.98
CA GLU A 72 -9.01 -1.20 -3.93
C GLU A 72 -9.02 -2.46 -3.09
N THR A 73 -9.73 -2.48 -1.96
CA THR A 73 -9.51 -3.50 -0.91
C THR A 73 -10.37 -4.76 -1.06
N GLY A 74 -11.51 -4.67 -1.75
CA GLY A 74 -12.56 -5.70 -1.77
C GLY A 74 -13.42 -5.76 -0.49
N HIS A 75 -13.20 -4.86 0.49
CA HIS A 75 -14.03 -4.76 1.70
C HIS A 75 -15.30 -3.94 1.41
N PRO A 76 -16.51 -4.40 1.81
CA PRO A 76 -17.77 -3.70 1.51
C PRO A 76 -17.81 -2.29 2.07
N ASP A 77 -17.35 -2.10 3.31
CA ASP A 77 -17.41 -0.79 3.99
C ASP A 77 -16.19 0.10 3.73
N THR A 78 -15.13 -0.44 3.12
CA THR A 78 -13.89 0.31 2.88
C THR A 78 -13.33 -0.06 1.52
N PRO A 79 -14.04 0.24 0.43
CA PRO A 79 -13.70 -0.25 -0.91
C PRO A 79 -12.35 0.31 -1.40
N LEU A 80 -11.96 1.50 -0.95
CA LEU A 80 -10.69 2.14 -1.25
C LEU A 80 -9.92 2.44 0.04
N LEU A 81 -8.62 2.20 0.02
CA LEU A 81 -7.68 2.54 1.08
C LEU A 81 -6.52 3.34 0.48
N THR A 82 -6.33 4.56 0.97
CA THR A 82 -5.20 5.42 0.58
C THR A 82 -4.15 5.41 1.68
N ILE A 83 -2.92 5.01 1.33
CA ILE A 83 -1.76 5.04 2.21
C ILE A 83 -0.90 6.23 1.79
N PRO A 84 -0.77 7.29 2.62
CA PRO A 84 0.14 8.39 2.33
C PRO A 84 1.59 7.93 2.48
N VAL A 85 2.47 8.39 1.59
CA VAL A 85 3.89 8.03 1.59
C VAL A 85 4.76 9.27 1.58
N CYS A 86 5.70 9.34 2.52
CA CYS A 86 6.72 10.38 2.56
C CYS A 86 8.03 9.80 2.01
N VAL A 87 8.51 10.31 0.87
CA VAL A 87 9.71 9.79 0.21
C VAL A 87 10.42 10.87 -0.60
N ALA A 88 11.74 10.83 -0.63
CA ALA A 88 12.56 11.58 -1.57
C ALA A 88 13.52 10.64 -2.30
N ILE A 89 13.67 10.86 -3.60
CA ILE A 89 14.61 10.14 -4.47
C ILE A 89 15.57 11.18 -5.03
N GLY A 90 16.85 11.04 -4.70
CA GLY A 90 17.92 11.90 -5.19
C GLY A 90 18.55 11.35 -6.48
N PRO A 91 19.38 12.17 -7.16
CA PRO A 91 20.21 11.72 -8.27
C PRO A 91 21.31 10.73 -7.85
#